data_AF-A0A2S0HVG8-F1
#
_entry.id   AF-A0A2S0HVG8-F1
#
_cell.length_a   1.000
_cell.length_b   1.000
_cell.length_c   1.000
_cell.angle_alpha   90.00
_cell.angle_beta   90.00
_cell.angle_gamma   90.00
#
_symmetry.space_group_name_H-M   'P 1'
#
loop_
_entity.id
_entity.type
_entity.pdbx_description
1 polymer ?
#
loop_
_entity_poly.entity_id
_entity_poly.type
_entity_poly.pdbx_seq_one_letter_code
_entity_poly.pdbx_strand_id
1 'polypeptide(L)'
;MKNLLSVLAISCIMLVGMGSMSAQSLTQDQDRPEVIAKTKVADLSSKLDLTGDQQRALFRAYTAHESNYQKHVTGKDISSPKVQADKNKFDAVLKDAVKKSLTDAQYNKWLTLQKM
;
A
#
# COMPACT_ATOMS: atom_id res chain seq x y z
N MET A 1 -45.51 -4.39 -36.17
CA MET A 1 -44.63 -5.24 -35.32
C MET A 1 -44.10 -6.39 -36.17
N LYS A 2 -42.82 -6.75 -35.95
CA LYS A 2 -42.06 -7.90 -36.51
C LYS A 2 -41.43 -7.73 -37.89
N ASN A 3 -40.32 -6.98 -37.95
CA ASN A 3 -39.31 -7.16 -39.00
C ASN A 3 -37.98 -7.58 -38.33
N LEU A 4 -37.83 -8.89 -38.13
CA LEU A 4 -36.55 -9.54 -37.91
C LEU A 4 -35.92 -9.77 -39.28
N LEU A 5 -34.73 -9.22 -39.53
CA LEU A 5 -33.60 -9.95 -40.10
C LEU A 5 -32.44 -9.00 -40.45
N SER A 6 -31.27 -9.37 -39.93
CA SER A 6 -29.96 -9.22 -40.55
C SER A 6 -29.33 -7.83 -40.55
N VAL A 7 -28.44 -7.57 -39.58
CA VAL A 7 -27.01 -7.41 -39.88
C VAL A 7 -26.20 -7.95 -38.69
N LEU A 8 -25.64 -9.15 -38.89
CA LEU A 8 -24.50 -9.67 -38.14
C LEU A 8 -23.28 -8.79 -38.45
N ALA A 9 -22.80 -8.06 -37.45
CA ALA A 9 -21.45 -7.48 -37.46
C ALA A 9 -20.72 -7.93 -36.20
N ILE A 10 -20.52 -9.25 -36.07
CA ILE A 10 -19.52 -9.80 -35.16
C ILE A 10 -18.19 -9.69 -35.90
N SER A 11 -17.53 -8.55 -35.77
CA SER A 11 -16.12 -8.45 -36.14
C SER A 11 -15.32 -9.25 -35.12
N CYS A 12 -15.00 -10.49 -35.48
CA CYS A 12 -13.92 -11.26 -34.87
C CYS A 12 -12.61 -10.45 -34.95
N ILE A 13 -12.26 -9.73 -33.88
CA ILE A 13 -10.87 -9.35 -33.62
C ILE A 13 -10.34 -10.33 -32.57
N MET A 14 -10.17 -11.58 -32.99
CA MET A 14 -9.22 -12.48 -32.34
C MET A 14 -7.87 -12.26 -33.00
N LEU A 15 -7.09 -11.30 -32.50
CA LEU A 15 -5.63 -11.17 -32.72
C LEU A 15 -5.08 -9.92 -32.02
N VAL A 16 -5.11 -9.86 -30.68
CA VAL A 16 -4.06 -9.31 -29.78
C VAL A 16 -4.44 -9.76 -28.35
N GLY A 17 -4.30 -11.06 -28.09
CA GLY A 17 -4.60 -11.67 -26.78
C GLY A 17 -3.36 -11.99 -25.95
N MET A 18 -2.21 -11.39 -26.27
CA MET A 18 -0.93 -11.64 -25.57
C MET A 18 -0.26 -10.30 -25.28
N GLY A 19 -0.65 -9.63 -24.20
CA GLY A 19 0.02 -8.38 -23.80
C GLY A 19 -0.52 -7.75 -22.53
N SER A 20 -1.80 -7.95 -22.20
CA SER A 20 -2.42 -7.21 -21.09
C SER A 20 -2.41 -7.95 -19.75
N MET A 21 -2.11 -9.27 -19.73
CA MET A 21 -2.08 -10.04 -18.47
C MET A 21 -0.84 -9.74 -17.62
N SER A 22 0.29 -9.34 -18.22
CA SER A 22 1.53 -9.03 -17.50
C SER A 22 1.49 -7.66 -16.83
N ALA A 23 0.81 -6.67 -17.41
CA ALA A 23 0.71 -5.33 -16.84
C ALA A 23 -0.21 -5.28 -15.62
N GLN A 24 -1.36 -5.97 -15.66
CA GLN A 24 -2.30 -5.98 -14.53
C GLN A 24 -1.77 -6.78 -13.32
N SER A 25 -1.05 -7.88 -13.55
CA SER A 25 -0.38 -8.61 -12.47
C SER A 25 0.76 -7.80 -11.85
N LEU A 26 1.55 -7.09 -12.66
CA LEU A 26 2.69 -6.30 -12.19
C LEU A 26 2.24 -5.09 -11.35
N THR A 27 1.17 -4.39 -11.75
CA THR A 27 0.59 -3.30 -10.94
C THR A 27 -0.02 -3.83 -9.64
N GLN A 28 -0.76 -4.93 -9.68
CA GLN A 28 -1.35 -5.53 -8.49
C GLN A 28 -0.30 -5.98 -7.47
N ASP A 29 0.86 -6.48 -7.93
CA ASP A 29 1.96 -6.90 -7.05
C ASP A 29 2.64 -5.71 -6.35
N GLN A 30 2.75 -4.56 -7.00
CA GLN A 30 3.37 -3.35 -6.41
C GLN A 30 2.49 -2.71 -5.32
N ASP A 31 1.17 -2.86 -5.43
CA ASP A 31 0.22 -2.32 -4.45
C ASP A 31 0.02 -3.23 -3.23
N ARG A 32 0.75 -4.34 -3.12
CA ARG A 32 0.61 -5.22 -1.95
C ARG A 32 1.16 -4.54 -0.68
N PRO A 33 0.46 -4.60 0.46
CA PRO A 33 0.94 -4.06 1.73
C PRO A 33 2.35 -4.50 2.09
N GLU A 34 2.70 -5.76 1.82
CA GLU A 34 4.03 -6.30 2.10
C GLU A 34 5.11 -5.68 1.22
N VAL A 35 4.82 -5.42 -0.06
CA VAL A 35 5.79 -4.84 -0.99
C VAL A 35 6.07 -3.39 -0.63
N ILE A 36 5.00 -2.61 -0.35
CA ILE A 36 5.11 -1.24 0.13
C ILE A 36 5.90 -1.19 1.46
N ALA A 37 5.55 -2.04 2.42
CA ALA A 37 6.22 -2.10 3.72
C ALA A 37 7.69 -2.50 3.58
N LYS A 38 8.02 -3.46 2.71
CA LYS A 38 9.41 -3.89 2.47
C LYS A 38 10.25 -2.75 1.92
N THR A 39 9.73 -2.00 0.95
CA THR A 39 10.41 -0.83 0.37
C THR A 39 10.63 0.25 1.43
N LYS A 40 9.61 0.57 2.23
CA LYS A 40 9.73 1.55 3.33
C LYS A 40 10.77 1.13 4.36
N VAL A 41 10.77 -0.14 4.78
CA VAL A 41 11.71 -0.63 5.78
C VAL A 41 13.13 -0.71 5.23
N ALA A 42 13.34 -1.02 3.95
CA ALA A 42 14.64 -0.98 3.33
C ALA A 42 15.23 0.44 3.33
N ASP A 43 14.42 1.45 2.98
CA ASP A 43 14.81 2.86 3.05
C ASP A 43 15.09 3.32 4.49
N LEU A 44 14.25 2.95 5.45
CA LEU A 44 14.48 3.25 6.86
C LEU A 44 15.72 2.53 7.42
N SER A 45 16.01 1.32 6.94
CA SER A 45 17.17 0.55 7.37
C SER A 45 18.48 1.26 7.06
N SER A 46 18.60 1.83 5.86
CA SER A 46 19.81 2.57 5.46
C SER A 46 19.92 3.90 6.21
N LYS A 47 18.80 4.55 6.54
CA LYS A 47 18.78 5.85 7.23
C LYS A 47 18.96 5.74 8.74
N LEU A 48 18.45 4.69 9.37
CA LEU A 48 18.40 4.54 10.83
C LEU A 48 19.38 3.48 11.37
N ASP A 49 20.11 2.81 10.49
CA ASP A 49 21.01 1.71 10.84
C ASP A 49 20.27 0.64 11.65
N LEU A 50 19.19 0.10 11.06
CA LEU A 50 18.31 -0.84 11.75
C LEU A 50 18.94 -2.22 11.86
N THR A 51 18.88 -2.82 13.05
CA THR A 51 19.24 -4.22 13.22
C THR A 51 18.21 -5.14 12.54
N GLY A 52 18.58 -6.40 12.28
CA GLY A 52 17.66 -7.38 11.68
C GLY A 52 16.36 -7.58 12.47
N ASP A 53 16.40 -7.45 13.79
CA ASP A 53 15.22 -7.55 14.66
C ASP A 53 14.30 -6.35 14.51
N GLN A 54 14.90 -5.16 14.46
CA GLN A 54 14.19 -3.91 14.23
C GLN A 54 13.56 -3.90 12.84
N GLN A 55 14.28 -4.31 11.79
CA GLN A 55 13.75 -4.43 10.44
C GLN A 55 12.52 -5.36 10.41
N ARG A 56 12.59 -6.54 11.05
CA ARG A 56 11.46 -7.47 11.12
C ARG A 56 10.28 -6.90 11.90
N ALA A 57 10.52 -6.20 13.00
CA ALA A 57 9.47 -5.56 13.79
C ALA A 57 8.78 -4.43 13.01
N LEU A 58 9.56 -3.54 12.39
CA LEU A 58 9.04 -2.46 11.55
C LEU A 58 8.30 -3.04 10.33
N PHE A 59 8.80 -4.09 9.70
CA PHE A 59 8.14 -4.71 8.55
C PHE A 59 6.73 -5.19 8.89
N ARG A 60 6.55 -5.86 10.03
CA ARG A 60 5.21 -6.26 10.50
C ARG A 60 4.31 -5.06 10.79
N ALA A 61 4.85 -4.03 11.44
CA ALA A 61 4.10 -2.82 11.78
C ALA A 61 3.64 -2.06 10.52
N TYR A 62 4.54 -1.84 9.56
CA TYR A 62 4.22 -1.19 8.29
C TYR A 62 3.26 -2.04 7.46
N THR A 63 3.43 -3.37 7.38
CA THR A 63 2.49 -4.23 6.64
C THR A 63 1.06 -4.11 7.19
N ALA A 64 0.90 -4.12 8.51
CA ALA A 64 -0.40 -3.94 9.15
C ALA A 64 -0.97 -2.54 8.92
N HIS A 65 -0.13 -1.51 8.96
CA HIS A 65 -0.53 -0.13 8.67
C HIS A 65 -1.02 0.02 7.23
N GLU A 66 -0.24 -0.43 6.24
CA GLU A 66 -0.60 -0.37 4.82
C GLU A 66 -1.89 -1.16 4.53
N SER A 67 -2.03 -2.36 5.11
CA SER A 67 -3.26 -3.17 4.93
C SER A 67 -4.50 -2.44 5.46
N ASN A 68 -4.40 -1.78 6.61
CA ASN A 68 -5.50 -1.00 7.17
C ASN A 68 -5.77 0.26 6.34
N TYR A 69 -4.72 0.95 5.90
CA TYR A 69 -4.84 2.11 5.03
C TYR A 69 -5.57 1.76 3.73
N GLN A 70 -5.19 0.68 3.06
CA GLN A 70 -5.87 0.23 1.85
C GLN A 70 -7.36 -0.07 2.08
N LYS A 71 -7.72 -0.67 3.22
CA LYS A 71 -9.11 -1.03 3.51
C LYS A 71 -9.99 0.15 3.92
N HIS A 72 -9.41 1.17 4.55
CA HIS A 72 -10.16 2.17 5.31
C HIS A 72 -9.86 3.62 4.94
N VAL A 73 -8.76 3.89 4.24
CA VAL A 73 -8.27 5.26 3.97
C VAL A 73 -8.04 5.49 2.47
N THR A 74 -7.25 4.64 1.82
CA THR A 74 -6.90 4.78 0.40
C THR A 74 -8.16 4.75 -0.48
N GLY A 75 -8.27 5.73 -1.39
CA GLY A 75 -9.42 5.86 -2.30
C GLY A 75 -10.73 6.28 -1.62
N LYS A 76 -10.71 6.62 -0.32
CA LYS A 76 -11.88 7.11 0.42
C LYS A 76 -11.83 8.62 0.64
N ASP A 77 -12.98 9.20 0.94
CA ASP A 77 -13.09 10.62 1.25
C ASP A 77 -12.39 10.95 2.58
N ILE A 78 -11.25 11.65 2.49
CA ILE A 78 -10.45 12.06 3.63
C ILE A 78 -11.13 13.14 4.49
N SER A 79 -12.15 13.83 3.97
CA SER A 79 -12.94 14.79 4.73
C SER A 79 -13.98 14.12 5.63
N SER A 80 -14.27 12.83 5.39
CA SER A 80 -15.16 12.03 6.24
C SER A 80 -14.60 11.88 7.65
N PRO A 81 -15.39 12.20 8.70
CA PRO A 81 -14.96 12.02 10.09
C PRO A 81 -14.51 10.59 10.41
N LYS A 82 -15.16 9.59 9.79
CA LYS A 82 -14.78 8.18 9.97
C LYS A 82 -13.40 7.88 9.39
N VAL A 83 -13.12 8.35 8.17
CA VAL A 83 -11.84 8.11 7.49
C VAL A 83 -10.70 8.82 8.21
N GLN A 84 -10.94 10.03 8.74
CA GLN A 84 -9.96 10.73 9.57
C GLN A 84 -9.69 9.99 10.88
N ALA A 85 -10.73 9.49 11.55
CA ALA A 85 -10.57 8.71 12.77
C ALA A 85 -9.79 7.41 12.52
N ASP A 86 -10.11 6.69 11.45
CA ASP A 86 -9.41 5.48 11.04
C ASP A 86 -7.93 5.78 10.71
N LYS A 87 -7.65 6.82 9.92
CA LYS A 87 -6.29 7.29 9.62
C LYS A 87 -5.49 7.57 10.89
N ASN A 88 -6.03 8.42 11.76
CA ASN A 88 -5.36 8.84 13.00
C ASN A 88 -5.08 7.64 13.92
N LYS A 89 -6.03 6.70 14.01
CA LYS A 89 -5.87 5.45 14.77
C LYS A 89 -4.70 4.63 14.22
N PHE A 90 -4.65 4.40 12.92
CA PHE A 90 -3.59 3.56 12.33
C PHE A 90 -2.22 4.24 12.42
N ASP A 91 -2.15 5.55 12.24
CA ASP A 91 -0.90 6.32 12.42
C ASP A 91 -0.40 6.25 13.86
N ALA A 92 -1.29 6.36 14.84
CA ALA A 92 -0.93 6.22 16.25
C ALA A 92 -0.39 4.81 16.55
N VAL A 93 -1.08 3.76 16.06
CA VAL A 93 -0.63 2.37 16.22
C VAL A 93 0.75 2.14 15.60
N LEU A 94 0.98 2.66 14.39
CA LEU A 94 2.29 2.57 13.73
C LEU A 94 3.36 3.30 14.54
N LYS A 95 3.09 4.55 14.97
CA LYS A 95 4.03 5.35 15.75
C LYS A 95 4.42 4.67 17.05
N ASP A 96 3.46 4.09 17.76
CA ASP A 96 3.72 3.34 18.99
C ASP A 96 4.56 2.09 18.73
N ALA A 97 4.28 1.36 17.65
CA ALA A 97 5.06 0.18 17.27
C ALA A 97 6.50 0.54 16.89
N VAL A 98 6.70 1.63 16.13
CA VAL A 98 8.03 2.14 15.78
C VAL A 98 8.77 2.57 17.04
N LYS A 99 8.15 3.34 17.92
CA LYS A 99 8.77 3.79 19.19
C LYS A 99 9.23 2.62 20.05
N LYS A 100 8.45 1.55 20.12
CA LYS A 100 8.80 0.33 20.88
C LYS A 100 9.93 -0.48 20.25
N SER A 101 10.14 -0.33 18.95
CA SER A 101 11.10 -1.14 18.19
C SER A 101 12.45 -0.45 18.02
N LEU A 102 12.49 0.88 18.11
CA LEU A 102 13.69 1.68 17.91
C LEU A 102 14.32 2.12 19.22
N THR A 103 15.62 2.42 19.20
CA THR A 103 16.25 3.19 20.28
C THR A 103 15.75 4.64 20.26
N ASP A 104 15.93 5.37 21.35
CA ASP A 104 15.51 6.79 21.41
C ASP A 104 16.18 7.64 20.32
N ALA A 105 17.47 7.41 20.03
CA ALA A 105 18.18 8.11 18.96
C ALA A 105 17.60 7.80 17.58
N GLN A 106 17.34 6.53 17.28
CA GLN A 106 16.73 6.09 16.02
C GLN A 106 15.29 6.61 15.89
N TYR A 107 14.51 6.59 16.97
CA TYR A 107 13.13 7.09 16.97
C TYR A 107 13.09 8.61 16.76
N ASN A 108 13.97 9.37 17.39
CA ASN A 108 14.07 10.81 17.16
C ASN A 108 14.46 11.12 15.70
N LYS A 109 15.39 10.36 15.12
CA LYS A 109 15.72 10.48 13.69
C LYS A 109 14.55 10.05 12.79
N TRP A 110 13.81 9.02 13.16
CA TRP A 110 12.59 8.64 12.44
C TRP A 110 11.55 9.78 12.45
N LEU A 111 11.35 10.46 13.59
CA LEU A 111 10.45 11.61 13.70
C LEU A 111 10.85 12.78 12.79
N THR A 112 12.14 13.01 12.53
CA THR A 112 12.57 14.05 11.59
C THR A 112 12.31 13.64 10.15
N LEU A 113 12.48 12.35 9.81
CA LEU A 113 12.16 11.80 8.50
C LEU A 113 10.65 11.82 8.17
N GLN A 114 9.76 11.77 9.18
CA GLN A 114 8.31 11.86 8.97
C GLN A 114 7.79 13.29 8.76
N LYS A 115 8.60 14.31 9.08
CA LYS A 115 8.22 15.73 8.97
C LYS A 115 8.67 16.39 7.66
N MET A 116 9.47 15.67 6.86
CA MET A 116 9.92 16.08 5.53
C MET A 116 9.01 15.46 4.49
#